data_AF-W7SBU1-F1
#
_entry.id   AF-W7SBU1-F1
#
_cell.length_a   1.000
_cell.length_b   1.000
_cell.length_c   1.000
_cell.angle_alpha   90.00
_cell.angle_beta   90.00
_cell.angle_gamma   90.00
#
_symmetry.space_group_name_H-M   'P 1'
#
loop_
_entity.id
_entity.type
_entity.pdbx_description
1 polymer ?
#
loop_
_entity_poly.entity_id
_entity_poly.type
_entity_poly.pdbx_seq_one_letter_code
_entity_poly.pdbx_strand_id
1 'polypeptide(L)'
;MRASIFRRIGAGLVACTAVALMAPMAGAATSRTAQADVAGVQRGDAVRQATAQQKESFLTAHEGLLGRRLSGHAVAAPATIHPSAGTAFINTGNNQGASAAQSVSTAVKPTNGGTTIYTPTLYPAGGSCIEVTTVYTNSTQAVEAWDWCNHIDFEASVAINASFVSKYTSGGAYTTQIVKTTGSTWVAYLYNYSTKAYDKLYTSSGSTQAGTTGWDVNELYSELQSNGQSYACADMAGKTFSANNIQVRLGSTWTAAAPGNSDTRFDSGDAAYKCSSRTYKMVNQYNHWQVVG
;
A
#
# COMPACT_ATOMS: atom_id res chain seq x y z
N MET A 1 -75.26 7.80 14.85
CA MET A 1 -74.58 7.58 16.15
C MET A 1 -73.68 6.35 15.95
N ARG A 2 -72.37 6.30 16.13
CA ARG A 2 -71.31 7.15 16.68
C ARG A 2 -70.04 6.89 15.84
N ALA A 3 -69.28 7.94 15.56
CA ALA A 3 -67.95 7.85 14.96
C ALA A 3 -66.91 7.54 16.05
N SER A 4 -65.93 6.68 15.75
CA SER A 4 -64.78 6.41 16.60
C SER A 4 -63.50 6.72 15.84
N ILE A 5 -62.87 7.83 16.22
CA ILE A 5 -61.60 8.35 15.72
C ILE A 5 -60.47 7.71 16.54
N PHE A 6 -59.60 6.91 15.91
CA PHE A 6 -58.35 6.46 16.52
C PHE A 6 -57.19 7.36 16.08
N ARG A 7 -56.69 8.17 17.03
CA ARG A 7 -55.44 8.94 16.93
C ARG A 7 -54.25 7.98 17.03
N ARG A 8 -53.39 7.93 16.02
CA ARG A 8 -52.04 7.35 16.12
C ARG A 8 -51.04 8.46 16.41
N ILE A 9 -50.33 8.34 17.54
CA ILE A 9 -49.13 9.10 17.88
C ILE A 9 -47.96 8.20 17.53
N GLY A 10 -47.18 8.56 16.51
CA GLY A 10 -45.96 7.86 16.09
C GLY A 10 -44.76 8.76 16.34
N ALA A 11 -43.87 8.29 17.21
CA ALA A 11 -42.70 9.01 17.72
C ALA A 11 -41.72 9.41 16.60
N GLY A 12 -41.24 10.65 16.65
CA GLY A 12 -40.13 11.13 15.83
C GLY A 12 -38.81 10.55 16.31
N LEU A 13 -38.12 9.84 15.41
CA LEU A 13 -36.74 9.43 15.61
C LEU A 13 -35.84 10.67 15.41
N VAL A 14 -35.17 11.12 16.48
CA VAL A 14 -34.11 12.12 16.39
C VAL A 14 -32.84 11.40 15.95
N ALA A 15 -32.42 11.62 14.70
CA ALA A 15 -31.13 11.15 14.20
C ALA A 15 -30.02 12.03 14.79
N CYS A 16 -29.25 11.48 15.73
CA CYS A 16 -27.99 12.08 16.17
C CYS A 16 -26.94 11.87 15.07
N THR A 17 -26.72 12.89 14.25
CA THR A 17 -25.59 12.94 13.31
C THR A 17 -24.31 13.10 14.11
N ALA A 18 -23.57 12.01 14.31
CA ALA A 18 -22.22 12.06 14.87
C ALA A 18 -21.28 12.68 13.83
N VAL A 19 -20.99 13.97 13.99
CA VAL A 19 -19.93 14.64 13.23
C VAL A 19 -18.59 14.13 13.76
N ALA A 20 -17.97 13.19 13.03
CA ALA A 20 -16.59 12.80 13.27
C ALA A 20 -15.69 14.02 12.96
N LEU A 21 -15.23 14.70 14.01
CA LEU A 21 -14.21 15.74 13.91
C LEU A 21 -12.90 15.10 13.42
N MET A 22 -12.68 15.13 12.11
CA MET A 22 -11.36 14.80 11.55
C MET A 22 -10.39 15.91 11.93
N ALA A 23 -9.33 15.55 12.65
CA ALA A 23 -8.27 16.47 13.02
C ALA A 23 -7.61 17.05 11.75
N PRO A 24 -7.42 18.37 11.66
CA PRO A 24 -6.73 18.98 10.52
C PRO A 24 -5.27 18.54 10.51
N MET A 25 -4.85 17.80 9.47
CA MET A 25 -3.44 17.54 9.19
C MET A 25 -2.80 18.77 8.53
N ALA A 26 -2.72 19.88 9.27
CA ALA A 26 -1.98 21.07 8.86
C ALA A 26 -0.86 21.33 9.88
N GLY A 27 0.23 20.57 9.74
CA GLY A 27 1.45 20.75 10.54
C GLY A 27 2.42 21.71 9.85
N ALA A 28 2.58 22.90 10.42
CA ALA A 28 3.60 23.88 10.06
C ALA A 28 5.02 23.30 10.22
N ALA A 29 5.96 23.83 9.42
CA ALA A 29 7.36 23.42 9.40
C ALA A 29 8.12 23.78 10.70
N THR A 30 7.98 22.97 11.74
CA THR A 30 8.85 22.99 12.91
C THR A 30 10.23 22.41 12.58
N SER A 31 11.28 23.03 13.13
CA SER A 31 12.67 22.55 13.14
C SER A 31 12.72 21.04 13.34
N ARG A 32 13.33 20.32 12.39
CA ARG A 32 13.36 18.84 12.38
C ARG A 32 14.26 18.35 13.52
N THR A 33 13.69 18.16 14.70
CA THR A 33 14.21 17.14 15.63
C THR A 33 14.46 15.86 14.85
N ALA A 34 15.62 15.23 15.06
CA ALA A 34 15.93 13.96 14.43
C ALA A 34 14.75 13.00 14.63
N GLN A 35 14.12 12.59 13.52
CA GLN A 35 12.99 11.68 13.58
C GLN A 35 13.48 10.34 14.11
N ALA A 36 12.73 9.76 15.05
CA ALA A 36 13.03 8.43 15.57
C ALA A 36 12.93 7.40 14.43
N ASP A 37 13.64 6.29 14.56
CA ASP A 37 13.48 5.16 13.65
C ASP A 37 12.23 4.35 14.00
N VAL A 38 11.64 3.72 12.98
CA VAL A 38 10.55 2.75 13.19
C VAL A 38 11.02 1.66 14.14
N ALA A 39 10.26 1.42 15.20
CA ALA A 39 10.62 0.45 16.23
C ALA A 39 10.69 -0.96 15.64
N GLY A 40 11.86 -1.60 15.76
CA GLY A 40 12.10 -2.95 15.25
C GLY A 40 12.45 -3.03 13.77
N VAL A 41 12.67 -1.90 13.10
CA VAL A 41 13.14 -1.89 11.70
C VAL A 41 14.54 -2.51 11.58
N GLN A 42 14.68 -3.43 10.64
CA GLN A 42 15.96 -3.95 10.16
C GLN A 42 16.31 -3.29 8.82
N ARG A 43 17.61 -3.14 8.51
CA ARG A 43 18.06 -2.50 7.27
C ARG A 43 19.31 -3.15 6.69
N GLY A 44 19.54 -2.93 5.39
CA GLY A 44 20.75 -3.33 4.68
C GLY A 44 20.86 -4.83 4.43
N ASP A 45 22.08 -5.39 4.47
CA ASP A 45 22.38 -6.77 4.06
C ASP A 45 21.48 -7.83 4.69
N ALA A 46 21.15 -7.68 5.98
CA ALA A 46 20.30 -8.64 6.67
C ALA A 46 18.90 -8.71 6.07
N VAL A 47 18.34 -7.56 5.63
CA VAL A 47 17.06 -7.51 4.93
C VAL A 47 17.20 -8.16 3.58
N ARG A 48 18.17 -7.72 2.75
CA ARG A 48 18.41 -8.30 1.41
C ARG A 48 18.55 -9.82 1.42
N GLN A 49 19.24 -10.36 2.42
CA GLN A 49 19.38 -11.82 2.58
C GLN A 49 18.05 -12.49 2.95
N ALA A 50 17.28 -11.89 3.87
CA ALA A 50 15.99 -12.41 4.29
C ALA A 50 14.92 -12.33 3.17
N THR A 51 15.02 -11.34 2.28
CA THR A 51 14.04 -11.06 1.21
C THR A 51 14.49 -11.54 -0.17
N ALA A 52 15.61 -12.25 -0.29
CA ALA A 52 16.19 -12.65 -1.58
C ALA A 52 15.18 -13.35 -2.51
N GLN A 53 14.38 -14.28 -1.98
CA GLN A 53 13.35 -14.99 -2.78
C GLN A 53 12.22 -14.05 -3.24
N GLN A 54 11.84 -13.07 -2.41
CA GLN A 54 10.80 -12.09 -2.74
C GLN A 54 11.27 -11.18 -3.87
N LYS A 55 12.53 -10.74 -3.81
CA LYS A 55 13.19 -9.97 -4.87
C LYS A 55 13.20 -10.73 -6.20
N GLU A 56 13.64 -11.98 -6.21
CA GLU A 56 13.69 -12.77 -7.46
C GLU A 56 12.30 -12.89 -8.09
N SER A 57 11.28 -13.13 -7.26
CA SER A 57 9.87 -13.20 -7.70
C SER A 57 9.38 -11.86 -8.24
N PHE A 58 9.74 -10.76 -7.56
CA PHE A 58 9.40 -9.40 -7.98
C PHE A 58 10.01 -9.06 -9.34
N LEU A 59 11.32 -9.28 -9.49
CA LEU A 59 12.07 -8.90 -10.69
C LEU A 59 11.64 -9.70 -11.91
N THR A 60 11.41 -11.00 -11.73
CA THR A 60 10.85 -11.87 -12.75
C THR A 60 9.56 -11.30 -13.36
N ALA A 61 8.59 -10.91 -12.53
CA ALA A 61 7.32 -10.42 -13.07
C ALA A 61 7.44 -9.00 -13.65
N HIS A 62 8.27 -8.15 -13.03
CA HIS A 62 8.51 -6.79 -13.51
C HIS A 62 9.24 -6.73 -14.85
N GLU A 63 10.12 -7.70 -15.17
CA GLU A 63 10.68 -7.83 -16.53
C GLU A 63 9.58 -8.01 -17.59
N GLY A 64 8.56 -8.81 -17.27
CA GLY A 64 7.40 -9.04 -18.14
C GLY A 64 6.58 -7.76 -18.37
N LEU A 65 6.39 -6.94 -17.34
CA LEU A 65 5.66 -5.68 -17.42
C LEU A 65 6.42 -4.58 -18.19
N LEU A 66 7.73 -4.45 -17.96
CA LEU A 66 8.54 -3.41 -18.58
C LEU A 66 8.87 -3.72 -20.05
N GLY A 67 8.58 -4.94 -20.53
CA GLY A 67 8.93 -5.38 -21.88
C GLY A 67 10.44 -5.34 -22.17
N ARG A 68 11.26 -5.29 -21.12
CA ARG A 68 12.72 -5.25 -21.18
C ARG A 68 13.29 -6.12 -20.07
N ARG A 69 14.40 -6.80 -20.38
CA ARG A 69 15.17 -7.52 -19.37
C ARG A 69 15.80 -6.54 -18.39
N LEU A 70 15.73 -6.87 -17.11
CA LEU A 70 16.52 -6.25 -16.07
C LEU A 70 17.86 -7.01 -16.06
N SER A 71 18.96 -6.27 -16.01
CA SER A 71 20.30 -6.85 -16.13
C SER A 71 20.53 -7.93 -15.05
N GLY A 72 20.88 -9.16 -15.45
CA GLY A 72 21.34 -10.22 -14.55
C GLY A 72 20.29 -11.18 -13.99
N HIS A 73 19.05 -11.19 -14.49
CA HIS A 73 17.98 -12.10 -14.03
C HIS A 73 17.63 -13.20 -15.04
N ALA A 74 17.26 -14.38 -14.51
CA ALA A 74 16.77 -15.51 -15.28
C ALA A 74 15.23 -15.45 -15.42
N VAL A 75 14.71 -15.72 -16.61
CA VAL A 75 13.26 -15.71 -16.88
C VAL A 75 12.60 -16.88 -16.17
N ALA A 76 11.62 -16.63 -15.29
CA ALA A 76 10.86 -17.71 -14.65
C ALA A 76 9.75 -18.30 -15.54
N ALA A 77 9.26 -19.46 -15.09
CA ALA A 77 8.28 -20.29 -15.77
C ALA A 77 6.90 -19.59 -15.97
N PRO A 78 6.17 -19.92 -17.04
CA PRO A 78 4.98 -19.21 -17.52
C PRO A 78 3.67 -19.37 -16.69
N ALA A 79 3.75 -19.64 -15.38
CA ALA A 79 2.56 -19.94 -14.55
C ALA A 79 2.25 -18.94 -13.43
N THR A 80 2.99 -17.84 -13.30
CA THR A 80 2.77 -16.81 -12.29
C THR A 80 1.95 -15.66 -12.87
N ILE A 81 0.80 -15.36 -12.27
CA ILE A 81 0.03 -14.15 -12.58
C ILE A 81 0.58 -12.96 -11.78
N HIS A 82 0.52 -11.77 -12.39
CA HIS A 82 0.94 -10.52 -11.76
C HIS A 82 -0.06 -9.37 -11.99
N PRO A 83 -1.30 -9.48 -11.49
CA PRO A 83 -2.28 -8.41 -11.60
C PRO A 83 -2.10 -7.38 -10.49
N SER A 84 -2.49 -6.15 -10.79
CA SER A 84 -2.63 -5.08 -9.81
C SER A 84 -3.95 -4.32 -9.98
N ALA A 85 -4.39 -3.66 -8.91
CA ALA A 85 -5.59 -2.84 -8.88
C ALA A 85 -5.48 -1.79 -7.76
N GLY A 86 -5.88 -0.56 -8.05
CA GLY A 86 -5.83 0.54 -7.10
C GLY A 86 -5.69 1.89 -7.78
N THR A 87 -4.96 2.79 -7.15
CA THR A 87 -4.76 4.16 -7.62
C THR A 87 -3.38 4.31 -8.26
N ALA A 88 -3.33 4.82 -9.48
CA ALA A 88 -2.09 5.26 -10.09
C ALA A 88 -1.95 6.78 -9.96
N PHE A 89 -0.72 7.26 -9.75
CA PHE A 89 -0.42 8.68 -9.65
C PHE A 89 0.16 9.21 -10.96
N ILE A 90 -0.44 10.30 -11.43
CA ILE A 90 0.02 11.03 -12.61
C ILE A 90 1.26 11.83 -12.20
N ASN A 91 2.35 11.68 -12.95
CA ASN A 91 3.49 12.58 -12.82
C ASN A 91 3.14 13.94 -13.44
N THR A 92 2.88 14.93 -12.59
CA THR A 92 2.58 16.32 -12.96
C THR A 92 3.83 17.19 -13.00
N GLY A 93 5.03 16.60 -12.89
CA GLY A 93 6.32 17.29 -12.91
C GLY A 93 6.72 17.95 -11.59
N ASN A 94 5.80 18.00 -10.61
CA ASN A 94 6.03 18.60 -9.29
C ASN A 94 5.66 17.68 -8.12
N ASN A 95 5.49 16.37 -8.35
CA ASN A 95 5.23 15.39 -7.28
C ASN A 95 6.44 15.29 -6.33
N GLN A 96 6.19 15.43 -5.03
CA GLN A 96 7.21 15.42 -3.96
C GLN A 96 6.92 14.35 -2.89
N GLY A 97 5.92 13.49 -3.10
CA GLY A 97 5.52 12.50 -2.11
C GLY A 97 4.14 11.91 -2.34
N ALA A 98 3.87 10.85 -1.59
CA ALA A 98 2.57 10.24 -1.46
C ALA A 98 2.37 9.76 -0.02
N SER A 99 1.11 9.65 0.40
CA SER A 99 0.73 9.11 1.71
C SER A 99 -0.60 8.38 1.60
N ALA A 100 -0.77 7.35 2.41
CA ALA A 100 -2.01 6.60 2.54
C ALA A 100 -2.10 5.96 3.93
N ALA A 101 -3.33 5.70 4.38
CA ALA A 101 -3.58 4.76 5.46
C ALA A 101 -3.93 3.40 4.83
N GLN A 102 -3.14 2.39 5.16
CA GLN A 102 -3.09 1.09 4.51
C GLN A 102 -3.46 0.00 5.51
N SER A 103 -4.43 -0.85 5.14
CA SER A 103 -4.86 -1.98 5.96
C SER A 103 -3.72 -2.96 6.19
N VAL A 104 -3.69 -3.60 7.35
CA VAL A 104 -2.70 -4.63 7.66
C VAL A 104 -3.36 -5.79 8.41
N SER A 105 -2.83 -7.01 8.25
CA SER A 105 -3.38 -8.21 8.87
C SER A 105 -2.27 -9.12 9.39
N THR A 106 -2.36 -9.54 10.64
CA THR A 106 -1.50 -10.61 11.19
C THR A 106 -2.00 -12.01 10.80
N ALA A 107 -3.15 -12.11 10.14
CA ALA A 107 -3.81 -13.38 9.83
C ALA A 107 -3.57 -13.86 8.39
N VAL A 108 -2.94 -13.05 7.53
CA VAL A 108 -2.69 -13.40 6.13
C VAL A 108 -1.35 -14.10 6.03
N LYS A 109 -1.37 -15.38 5.65
CA LYS A 109 -0.16 -16.19 5.51
C LYS A 109 -0.33 -17.12 4.31
N PRO A 110 0.17 -16.73 3.13
CA PRO A 110 0.13 -17.57 1.96
C PRO A 110 0.62 -18.99 2.25
N THR A 111 -0.11 -19.99 1.74
CA THR A 111 0.23 -21.39 1.99
C THR A 111 1.17 -21.95 0.92
N ASN A 112 1.07 -21.44 -0.31
CA ASN A 112 1.97 -21.76 -1.42
C ASN A 112 3.24 -20.88 -1.37
N GLY A 113 4.42 -21.50 -1.50
CA GLY A 113 5.70 -20.79 -1.41
C GLY A 113 6.05 -19.93 -2.64
N GLY A 114 5.33 -20.08 -3.75
CA GLY A 114 5.41 -19.23 -4.94
C GLY A 114 4.37 -18.10 -4.95
N THR A 115 3.66 -17.90 -3.84
CA THR A 115 2.66 -16.84 -3.71
C THR A 115 3.15 -15.75 -2.77
N THR A 116 3.15 -14.53 -3.29
CA THR A 116 3.47 -13.31 -2.57
C THR A 116 2.35 -12.30 -2.78
N ILE A 117 1.77 -11.83 -1.68
CA ILE A 117 0.70 -10.83 -1.70
C ILE A 117 1.31 -9.51 -1.25
N TYR A 118 1.38 -8.54 -2.15
CA TYR A 118 1.83 -7.18 -1.86
C TYR A 118 0.62 -6.26 -1.77
N THR A 119 0.15 -6.00 -0.55
CA THR A 119 -1.03 -5.16 -0.41
C THR A 119 -1.23 -4.55 0.99
N PRO A 120 -1.45 -3.23 1.05
CA PRO A 120 -1.20 -2.24 0.00
C PRO A 120 0.30 -1.98 -0.31
N THR A 121 0.62 -1.51 -1.51
CA THR A 121 1.93 -0.96 -1.92
C THR A 121 1.81 0.54 -2.18
N LEU A 122 2.81 1.37 -1.87
CA LEU A 122 2.83 2.81 -2.13
C LEU A 122 4.16 3.24 -2.76
N TYR A 123 4.09 3.81 -3.97
CA TYR A 123 5.21 4.41 -4.68
C TYR A 123 4.85 5.81 -5.17
N PRO A 124 5.52 6.89 -4.72
CA PRO A 124 5.23 8.23 -5.22
C PRO A 124 5.66 8.43 -6.67
N ALA A 125 4.84 9.16 -7.43
CA ALA A 125 5.25 9.70 -8.72
C ALA A 125 6.37 10.75 -8.57
N GLY A 126 6.96 11.18 -9.69
CA GLY A 126 8.05 12.16 -9.71
C GLY A 126 9.44 11.55 -9.51
N GLY A 127 9.53 10.22 -9.66
CA GLY A 127 10.77 9.46 -9.60
C GLY A 127 11.25 9.21 -8.18
N SER A 128 10.40 8.58 -7.36
CA SER A 128 10.76 8.17 -6.00
C SER A 128 11.88 7.14 -5.99
N CYS A 129 12.79 7.24 -5.01
CA CYS A 129 13.74 6.16 -4.72
C CYS A 129 13.13 5.04 -3.89
N ILE A 130 11.98 5.26 -3.26
CA ILE A 130 11.42 4.33 -2.28
C ILE A 130 10.00 3.97 -2.66
N GLU A 131 9.71 2.67 -2.63
CA GLU A 131 8.38 2.10 -2.54
C GLU A 131 8.23 1.46 -1.15
N VAL A 132 7.06 1.63 -0.52
CA VAL A 132 6.73 0.95 0.73
C VAL A 132 5.66 -0.09 0.45
N THR A 133 5.92 -1.33 0.84
CA THR A 133 5.06 -2.48 0.53
C THR A 133 4.69 -3.23 1.79
N THR A 134 3.40 -3.50 1.96
CA THR A 134 2.95 -4.54 2.90
C THR A 134 3.12 -5.90 2.23
N VAL A 135 3.97 -6.75 2.80
CA VAL A 135 4.36 -8.04 2.24
C VAL A 135 3.78 -9.18 3.05
N TYR A 136 3.10 -10.11 2.37
CA TYR A 136 2.73 -11.42 2.90
C TYR A 136 3.28 -12.54 2.02
N THR A 137 4.05 -13.43 2.63
CA THR A 137 4.49 -14.71 2.05
C THR A 137 4.21 -15.84 3.04
N ASN A 138 4.54 -17.08 2.67
CA ASN A 138 4.46 -18.22 3.59
C ASN A 138 5.36 -18.10 4.84
N SER A 139 6.35 -17.21 4.81
CA SER A 139 7.33 -17.01 5.88
C SER A 139 7.36 -15.58 6.43
N THR A 140 6.81 -14.60 5.70
CA THR A 140 6.96 -13.17 6.00
C THR A 140 5.61 -12.48 6.12
N GLN A 141 5.48 -11.63 7.13
CA GLN A 141 4.43 -10.62 7.27
C GLN A 141 5.12 -9.33 7.71
N ALA A 142 5.36 -8.41 6.78
CA ALA A 142 6.17 -7.23 7.04
C ALA A 142 5.67 -5.98 6.29
N VAL A 143 6.10 -4.81 6.76
CA VAL A 143 6.11 -3.59 5.97
C VAL A 143 7.56 -3.35 5.57
N GLU A 144 7.82 -3.27 4.27
CA GLU A 144 9.16 -3.24 3.70
C GLU A 144 9.35 -2.03 2.79
N ALA A 145 10.59 -1.59 2.64
CA ALA A 145 10.96 -0.50 1.74
C ALA A 145 11.87 -1.04 0.63
N TRP A 146 11.43 -0.92 -0.62
CA TRP A 146 12.21 -1.24 -1.82
C TRP A 146 13.00 -0.01 -2.28
N ASP A 147 14.29 -0.17 -2.57
CA ASP A 147 15.14 0.91 -3.07
C ASP A 147 15.26 0.89 -4.60
N TRP A 148 14.57 1.81 -5.26
CA TRP A 148 14.63 1.95 -6.71
C TRP A 148 15.88 2.68 -7.22
N CYS A 149 16.70 3.25 -6.33
CA CYS A 149 17.83 4.11 -6.72
C CYS A 149 19.18 3.39 -6.63
N ASN A 150 19.51 2.75 -5.51
CA ASN A 150 20.85 2.17 -5.30
C ASN A 150 20.85 0.65 -5.37
N HIS A 151 19.90 0.00 -4.69
CA HIS A 151 19.81 -1.46 -4.64
C HIS A 151 18.40 -1.87 -5.01
N ILE A 152 18.21 -2.35 -6.24
CA ILE A 152 16.91 -2.86 -6.73
C ILE A 152 16.54 -4.12 -5.93
N ASP A 153 16.06 -3.90 -4.71
CA ASP A 153 15.95 -4.84 -3.59
C ASP A 153 15.17 -4.21 -2.42
N PHE A 154 14.78 -5.03 -1.45
CA PHE A 154 14.28 -4.56 -0.16
C PHE A 154 15.45 -4.17 0.76
N GLU A 155 15.38 -2.97 1.31
CA GLU A 155 16.45 -2.36 2.11
C GLU A 155 16.07 -2.08 3.55
N ALA A 156 14.77 -2.06 3.85
CA ALA A 156 14.27 -1.99 5.21
C ALA A 156 13.05 -2.90 5.38
N SER A 157 12.92 -3.51 6.55
CA SER A 157 11.80 -4.38 6.88
C SER A 157 11.41 -4.22 8.35
N VAL A 158 10.12 -4.16 8.63
CA VAL A 158 9.56 -4.25 9.99
C VAL A 158 8.46 -5.29 10.02
N ALA A 159 8.58 -6.27 10.91
CA ALA A 159 7.60 -7.34 11.04
C ALA A 159 6.25 -6.82 11.55
N ILE A 160 5.16 -7.30 10.94
CA ILE A 160 3.79 -7.07 11.39
C ILE A 160 3.50 -8.01 12.56
N ASN A 161 3.91 -7.59 13.76
CA ASN A 161 3.67 -8.31 15.01
C ASN A 161 2.87 -7.44 16.00
N ALA A 162 2.63 -7.94 17.22
CA ALA A 162 1.88 -7.19 18.23
C ALA A 162 2.52 -5.83 18.59
N SER A 163 3.86 -5.71 18.57
CA SER A 163 4.56 -4.44 18.80
C SER A 163 4.31 -3.46 17.65
N PHE A 164 4.35 -3.94 16.40
CA PHE A 164 4.00 -3.11 15.24
C PHE A 164 2.54 -2.63 15.34
N VAL A 165 1.61 -3.56 15.55
CA VAL A 165 0.16 -3.27 15.63
C VAL A 165 -0.12 -2.23 16.72
N SER A 166 0.43 -2.41 17.92
CA SER A 166 0.20 -1.48 19.03
C SER A 166 0.77 -0.06 18.82
N LYS A 167 1.84 0.09 18.03
CA LYS A 167 2.49 1.40 17.81
C LYS A 167 2.03 2.09 16.53
N TYR A 168 1.92 1.35 15.44
CA TYR A 168 1.80 1.90 14.09
C TYR A 168 0.42 1.71 13.48
N THR A 169 -0.54 1.10 14.19
CA THR A 169 -1.89 0.91 13.64
C THR A 169 -2.98 1.61 14.45
N SER A 170 -4.04 2.00 13.75
CA SER A 170 -5.30 2.46 14.32
C SER A 170 -6.43 1.90 13.45
N GLY A 171 -7.38 1.18 14.06
CA GLY A 171 -8.49 0.56 13.31
C GLY A 171 -8.06 -0.49 12.29
N GLY A 172 -6.91 -1.15 12.50
CA GLY A 172 -6.39 -2.17 11.58
C GLY A 172 -5.64 -1.64 10.36
N ALA A 173 -5.30 -0.34 10.34
CA ALA A 173 -4.49 0.27 9.29
C ALA A 173 -3.31 1.03 9.88
N TYR A 174 -2.19 1.10 9.15
CA TYR A 174 -1.07 1.99 9.44
C TYR A 174 -1.03 3.15 8.43
N THR A 175 -0.48 4.30 8.81
CA THR A 175 -0.25 5.40 7.87
C THR A 175 1.21 5.43 7.46
N THR A 176 1.46 5.41 6.15
CA THR A 176 2.79 5.59 5.56
C THR A 176 2.85 6.90 4.78
N GLN A 177 4.05 7.48 4.75
CA GLN A 177 4.36 8.67 3.97
C GLN A 177 5.73 8.52 3.35
N ILE A 178 5.84 8.75 2.05
CA ILE A 178 7.12 8.81 1.34
C ILE A 178 7.24 10.21 0.76
N VAL A 179 8.31 10.93 1.11
CA VAL A 179 8.51 12.33 0.68
C VAL A 179 9.93 12.58 0.22
N LYS A 180 10.03 13.42 -0.81
CA LYS A 180 11.27 14.04 -1.25
C LYS A 180 11.65 15.12 -0.25
N THR A 181 12.82 15.02 0.36
CA THR A 181 13.27 15.94 1.41
C THR A 181 14.20 17.02 0.89
N THR A 182 15.19 16.65 0.07
CA THR A 182 16.25 17.52 -0.45
C THR A 182 16.88 16.88 -1.69
N GLY A 183 17.18 17.66 -2.73
CA GLY A 183 17.84 17.13 -3.93
C GLY A 183 17.08 15.93 -4.52
N SER A 184 17.72 14.76 -4.60
CA SER A 184 17.11 13.49 -5.00
C SER A 184 16.84 12.53 -3.83
N THR A 185 16.92 13.02 -2.59
CA THR A 185 16.68 12.22 -1.38
C THR A 185 15.20 12.07 -1.09
N TRP A 186 14.79 10.83 -0.91
CA TRP A 186 13.47 10.40 -0.48
C TRP A 186 13.55 9.73 0.89
N VAL A 187 12.52 9.91 1.71
CA VAL A 187 12.41 9.28 3.01
C VAL A 187 11.00 8.70 3.17
N ALA A 188 10.96 7.43 3.58
CA ALA A 188 9.75 6.73 3.97
C ALA A 188 9.56 6.77 5.48
N TYR A 189 8.34 7.00 5.92
CA TYR A 189 7.94 7.09 7.32
C TYR A 189 6.71 6.27 7.60
N LEU A 190 6.59 5.79 8.84
CA LEU A 190 5.34 5.25 9.40
C LEU A 190 4.86 6.15 10.54
N TYR A 191 3.56 6.40 10.60
CA TYR A 191 2.97 7.19 11.68
C TYR A 191 2.84 6.34 12.95
N ASN A 192 3.53 6.76 14.01
CA ASN A 192 3.44 6.17 15.33
C ASN A 192 2.23 6.75 16.06
N TYR A 193 1.17 5.97 16.18
CA TYR A 193 -0.06 6.38 16.85
C TYR A 193 0.09 6.51 18.37
N SER A 194 1.11 5.91 18.97
CA SER A 194 1.43 6.07 20.39
C SER A 194 2.04 7.45 20.69
N THR A 195 3.01 7.89 19.87
CA THR A 195 3.73 9.16 20.07
C THR A 195 3.15 10.32 19.27
N LYS A 196 2.22 10.05 18.36
CA LYS A 196 1.63 11.01 17.41
C LYS A 196 2.66 11.66 16.49
N ALA A 197 3.73 10.95 16.15
CA ALA A 197 4.81 11.42 15.30
C ALA A 197 5.13 10.43 14.18
N TYR A 198 5.82 10.91 13.14
CA TYR A 198 6.35 10.04 12.08
C TYR A 198 7.72 9.49 12.47
N ASP A 199 7.83 8.17 12.44
CA ASP A 199 9.10 7.46 12.60
C ASP A 199 9.64 7.07 11.22
N LYS A 200 10.95 7.16 11.04
CA LYS A 200 11.64 6.91 9.78
C LYS A 200 11.79 5.41 9.54
N LEU A 201 11.25 4.93 8.43
CA LEU A 201 11.43 3.56 7.95
C LEU A 201 12.75 3.46 7.18
N TYR A 202 12.93 4.29 6.15
CA TYR A 202 14.08 4.19 5.25
C TYR A 202 14.39 5.51 4.55
N THR A 203 15.64 5.68 4.11
CA THR A 203 16.11 6.84 3.33
C THR A 203 16.94 6.34 2.17
N SER A 204 16.66 6.85 0.98
CA SER A 204 17.44 6.60 -0.22
C SER A 204 17.54 7.87 -1.05
N SER A 205 18.59 7.96 -1.84
CA SER A 205 18.85 9.08 -2.75
C SER A 205 19.46 8.55 -4.04
N GLY A 206 19.21 9.24 -5.15
CA GLY A 206 19.81 8.90 -6.44
C GLY A 206 18.82 9.08 -7.58
N SER A 207 19.05 8.34 -8.65
CA SER A 207 18.15 8.31 -9.80
C SER A 207 17.40 6.98 -9.79
N THR A 208 16.07 7.06 -9.79
CA THR A 208 15.23 5.86 -9.81
C THR A 208 15.39 5.09 -11.12
N GLN A 209 15.31 3.76 -11.01
CA GLN A 209 15.29 2.84 -12.14
C GLN A 209 13.86 2.39 -12.51
N ALA A 210 12.85 2.72 -11.70
CA ALA A 210 11.43 2.39 -11.90
C ALA A 210 10.67 3.35 -12.84
N GLY A 211 11.26 4.47 -13.21
CA GLY A 211 10.57 5.52 -13.99
C GLY A 211 9.92 6.58 -13.08
N THR A 212 8.88 7.27 -13.57
CA THR A 212 8.35 8.46 -12.88
C THR A 212 6.86 8.39 -12.49
N THR A 213 6.16 7.34 -12.92
CA THR A 213 4.79 7.06 -12.51
C THR A 213 4.76 6.54 -11.08
N GLY A 214 3.67 6.78 -10.35
CA GLY A 214 3.48 6.30 -8.99
C GLY A 214 2.21 5.47 -8.84
N TRP A 215 2.02 4.85 -7.68
CA TRP A 215 0.85 4.05 -7.36
C TRP A 215 0.60 3.93 -5.85
N ASP A 216 -0.64 3.61 -5.52
CA ASP A 216 -1.04 2.91 -4.30
C ASP A 216 -1.99 1.76 -4.71
N VAL A 217 -1.53 0.50 -4.62
CA VAL A 217 -2.27 -0.65 -5.19
C VAL A 217 -2.26 -1.90 -4.32
N ASN A 218 -3.20 -2.80 -4.62
CA ASN A 218 -3.08 -4.22 -4.36
C ASN A 218 -2.34 -4.88 -5.54
N GLU A 219 -1.27 -5.60 -5.26
CA GLU A 219 -0.44 -6.28 -6.26
C GLU A 219 -0.26 -7.74 -5.82
N LEU A 220 -0.48 -8.67 -6.75
CA LEU A 220 -0.43 -10.09 -6.45
C LEU A 220 0.59 -10.79 -7.33
N TYR A 221 1.42 -11.63 -6.72
CA TYR A 221 2.26 -12.59 -7.41
C TYR A 221 1.79 -13.97 -6.98
N SER A 222 1.26 -14.76 -7.90
CA SER A 222 0.77 -16.09 -7.52
C SER A 222 0.87 -17.08 -8.65
N GLU A 223 1.36 -18.26 -8.33
CA GLU A 223 1.23 -19.43 -9.18
C GLU A 223 -0.24 -19.81 -9.35
N LEU A 224 -0.54 -20.44 -10.49
CA LEU A 224 -1.84 -21.04 -10.73
C LEU A 224 -1.85 -22.51 -10.30
N GLN A 225 -2.96 -22.90 -9.70
CA GLN A 225 -3.34 -24.30 -9.49
C GLN A 225 -3.62 -24.99 -10.84
N SER A 226 -3.71 -26.32 -10.84
CA SER A 226 -4.01 -27.10 -12.05
C SER A 226 -5.38 -26.78 -12.67
N ASN A 227 -6.32 -26.27 -11.87
CA ASN A 227 -7.63 -25.80 -12.34
C ASN A 227 -7.62 -24.34 -12.86
N GLY A 228 -6.45 -23.69 -12.90
CA GLY A 228 -6.28 -22.30 -13.36
C GLY A 228 -6.62 -21.22 -12.33
N GLN A 229 -6.98 -21.60 -11.09
CA GLN A 229 -7.22 -20.67 -9.99
C GLN A 229 -5.89 -20.24 -9.34
N SER A 230 -5.75 -18.98 -8.94
CA SER A 230 -4.60 -18.55 -8.17
C SER A 230 -4.56 -19.22 -6.79
N TYR A 231 -3.38 -19.57 -6.29
CA TYR A 231 -3.24 -20.04 -4.90
C TYR A 231 -3.66 -18.99 -3.87
N ALA A 232 -3.50 -17.70 -4.20
CA ALA A 232 -3.83 -16.61 -3.30
C ALA A 232 -5.34 -16.48 -2.97
N CYS A 233 -6.22 -17.08 -3.78
CA CYS A 233 -7.66 -16.94 -3.56
C CYS A 233 -8.09 -17.50 -2.19
N ALA A 234 -7.57 -18.67 -1.81
CA ALA A 234 -7.86 -19.26 -0.51
C ALA A 234 -7.19 -18.46 0.63
N ASP A 235 -5.97 -17.97 0.40
CA ASP A 235 -5.20 -17.21 1.39
C ASP A 235 -5.80 -15.83 1.69
N MET A 236 -6.50 -15.24 0.71
CA MET A 236 -7.20 -13.95 0.82
C MET A 236 -8.67 -14.08 1.22
N ALA A 237 -9.25 -15.28 1.23
CA ALA A 237 -10.68 -15.51 1.41
C ALA A 237 -11.22 -14.85 2.70
N GLY A 238 -12.23 -13.99 2.55
CA GLY A 238 -12.86 -13.27 3.66
C GLY A 238 -11.97 -12.21 4.30
N LYS A 239 -10.82 -11.89 3.72
CA LYS A 239 -9.93 -10.81 4.15
C LYS A 239 -10.23 -9.56 3.33
N THR A 240 -10.15 -8.41 4.00
CA THR A 240 -10.28 -7.10 3.36
C THR A 240 -8.94 -6.41 3.37
N PHE A 241 -8.53 -5.91 2.22
CA PHE A 241 -7.38 -5.02 2.06
C PHE A 241 -7.86 -3.70 1.48
N SER A 242 -7.31 -2.60 1.94
CA SER A 242 -7.70 -1.27 1.50
C SER A 242 -6.59 -0.27 1.73
N ALA A 243 -6.53 0.74 0.88
CA ALA A 243 -5.88 1.99 1.20
C ALA A 243 -6.92 3.11 1.15
N ASN A 244 -6.86 4.02 2.11
CA ASN A 244 -7.72 5.19 2.17
C ASN A 244 -6.94 6.44 2.55
N ASN A 245 -7.60 7.60 2.44
CA ASN A 245 -6.95 8.90 2.60
C ASN A 245 -5.70 9.02 1.73
N ILE A 246 -5.76 8.48 0.51
CA ILE A 246 -4.63 8.51 -0.43
C ILE A 246 -4.42 9.95 -0.86
N GLN A 247 -3.20 10.43 -0.70
CA GLN A 247 -2.79 11.80 -1.00
C GLN A 247 -1.50 11.81 -1.81
N VAL A 248 -1.40 12.79 -2.70
CA VAL A 248 -0.21 13.12 -3.47
C VAL A 248 0.31 14.47 -3.00
N ARG A 249 1.60 14.59 -2.78
CA ARG A 249 2.24 15.86 -2.45
C ARG A 249 2.65 16.57 -3.72
N LEU A 250 2.00 17.68 -4.05
CA LEU A 250 2.32 18.51 -5.21
C LEU A 250 3.03 19.77 -4.73
N GLY A 251 4.34 19.86 -4.98
CA GLY A 251 5.19 20.85 -4.33
C GLY A 251 5.19 20.68 -2.81
N SER A 252 4.76 21.69 -2.06
CA SER A 252 4.64 21.63 -0.60
C SER A 252 3.26 21.17 -0.11
N THR A 253 2.26 21.08 -0.98
CA THR A 253 0.86 20.86 -0.62
C THR A 253 0.48 19.39 -0.74
N TRP A 254 -0.20 18.87 0.28
CA TRP A 254 -0.88 17.58 0.21
C TRP A 254 -2.25 17.74 -0.43
N THR A 255 -2.48 17.01 -1.51
CA THR A 255 -3.75 17.00 -2.24
C THR A 255 -4.29 15.58 -2.24
N ALA A 256 -5.59 15.40 -1.99
CA ALA A 256 -6.22 14.11 -2.15
C ALA A 256 -5.98 13.56 -3.57
N ALA A 257 -5.80 12.24 -3.67
CA ALA A 257 -5.83 11.58 -4.97
C ALA A 257 -7.23 11.78 -5.60
N ALA A 258 -7.24 12.28 -6.83
CA ALA A 258 -8.43 12.74 -7.54
C ALA A 258 -8.16 12.72 -9.06
N PRO A 259 -9.18 12.85 -9.94
CA PRO A 259 -9.00 12.74 -11.40
C PRO A 259 -7.94 13.68 -12.00
N GLY A 260 -7.60 14.78 -11.34
CA GLY A 260 -6.57 15.72 -11.79
C GLY A 260 -5.13 15.29 -11.52
N ASN A 261 -4.90 14.30 -10.64
CA ASN A 261 -3.56 13.84 -10.27
C ASN A 261 -3.43 12.31 -10.20
N SER A 262 -4.51 11.58 -10.48
CA SER A 262 -4.58 10.12 -10.32
C SER A 262 -5.52 9.49 -11.36
N ASP A 263 -5.25 8.23 -11.69
CA ASP A 263 -6.07 7.39 -12.57
C ASP A 263 -6.02 5.90 -12.16
N THR A 264 -6.47 4.99 -13.03
CA THR A 264 -6.49 3.54 -12.82
C THR A 264 -5.68 2.77 -13.89
N ARG A 265 -4.64 3.38 -14.47
CA ARG A 265 -3.89 2.75 -15.58
C ARG A 265 -3.23 1.40 -15.25
N PHE A 266 -3.02 1.11 -13.96
CA PHE A 266 -2.47 -0.16 -13.50
C PHE A 266 -3.54 -1.20 -13.14
N ASP A 267 -4.83 -0.87 -13.27
CA ASP A 267 -5.91 -1.80 -12.98
C ASP A 267 -5.98 -2.91 -14.06
N SER A 268 -5.68 -4.13 -13.64
CA SER A 268 -5.71 -5.33 -14.47
C SER A 268 -7.13 -5.92 -14.63
N GLY A 269 -8.09 -5.46 -13.82
CA GLY A 269 -9.44 -6.00 -13.71
C GLY A 269 -9.51 -7.31 -12.90
N ASP A 270 -10.68 -7.57 -12.30
CA ASP A 270 -10.86 -8.70 -11.36
C ASP A 270 -10.57 -10.08 -11.96
N ALA A 271 -10.84 -10.28 -13.25
CA ALA A 271 -10.59 -11.55 -13.93
C ALA A 271 -9.09 -11.92 -14.01
N ALA A 272 -8.19 -10.93 -13.97
CA ALA A 272 -6.74 -11.16 -14.05
C ALA A 272 -6.20 -11.84 -12.78
N TYR A 273 -6.88 -11.69 -11.64
CA TYR A 273 -6.54 -12.31 -10.36
C TYR A 273 -6.82 -13.81 -10.29
N LYS A 274 -7.56 -14.37 -11.26
CA LYS A 274 -7.95 -15.80 -11.26
C LYS A 274 -8.59 -16.24 -9.93
N CYS A 275 -9.34 -15.33 -9.29
CA CYS A 275 -10.09 -15.54 -8.05
C CYS A 275 -11.53 -15.06 -8.23
N SER A 276 -12.46 -15.97 -8.48
CA SER A 276 -13.88 -15.61 -8.72
C SER A 276 -14.60 -15.03 -7.51
N SER A 277 -14.12 -15.30 -6.30
CA SER A 277 -14.65 -14.71 -5.05
C SER A 277 -14.12 -13.31 -4.76
N ARG A 278 -13.01 -12.92 -5.41
CA ARG A 278 -12.37 -11.63 -5.17
C ARG A 278 -13.23 -10.52 -5.76
N THR A 279 -13.37 -9.43 -5.00
CA THR A 279 -14.04 -8.21 -5.45
C THR A 279 -13.14 -7.01 -5.24
N TYR A 280 -13.07 -6.13 -6.23
CA TYR A 280 -12.43 -4.82 -6.12
C TYR A 280 -13.47 -3.70 -6.17
N LYS A 281 -13.25 -2.64 -5.40
CA LYS A 281 -14.02 -1.40 -5.52
C LYS A 281 -13.14 -0.17 -5.26
N MET A 282 -13.34 0.85 -6.08
CA MET A 282 -12.92 2.22 -5.80
C MET A 282 -14.00 2.88 -4.94
N VAL A 283 -13.86 2.81 -3.61
CA VAL A 283 -14.86 3.32 -2.65
C VAL A 283 -15.03 4.83 -2.75
N ASN A 284 -13.93 5.55 -2.91
CA ASN A 284 -13.91 6.97 -3.25
C ASN A 284 -12.86 7.15 -4.35
N GLN A 285 -13.22 7.89 -5.40
CA GLN A 285 -12.45 7.95 -6.63
C GLN A 285 -10.99 8.32 -6.36
N TYR A 286 -10.08 7.36 -6.56
CA TYR A 286 -8.62 7.41 -6.34
C TYR A 286 -8.15 7.65 -4.90
N ASN A 287 -9.02 8.12 -4.02
CA ASN A 287 -8.70 8.41 -2.63
C ASN A 287 -8.87 7.22 -1.69
N HIS A 288 -9.65 6.21 -2.11
CA HIS A 288 -9.93 5.02 -1.31
C HIS A 288 -10.33 3.85 -2.22
N TRP A 289 -9.54 2.78 -2.19
CA TRP A 289 -9.88 1.51 -2.81
C TRP A 289 -9.92 0.38 -1.78
N GLN A 290 -10.66 -0.67 -2.10
CA GLN A 290 -10.81 -1.86 -1.26
C GLN A 290 -10.86 -3.12 -2.12
N VAL A 291 -10.19 -4.17 -1.67
CA VAL A 291 -10.25 -5.54 -2.17
C VAL A 291 -10.79 -6.44 -1.07
N VAL A 292 -11.70 -7.35 -1.43
CA VAL A 292 -12.12 -8.47 -0.56
C VAL A 292 -11.84 -9.77 -1.30
N GLY A 293 -11.17 -10.73 -0.65
CA GLY A 293 -10.89 -12.06 -1.22
C GLY A 293 -12.02 -13.06 -1.05
#